data_AF-A0A2X3WPV8-F1
#
_entry.id   AF-A0A2X3WPV8-F1
#
_cell.length_a   1.000
_cell.length_b   1.000
_cell.length_c   1.000
_cell.angle_alpha   90.00
_cell.angle_beta   90.00
_cell.angle_gamma   90.00
#
_symmetry.space_group_name_H-M   'P 1'
#
loop_
_entity.id
_entity.type
_entity.pdbx_description
1 polymer ?
#
loop_
_entity_poly.entity_id
_entity_poly.type
_entity_poly.pdbx_seq_one_letter_code
_entity_poly.pdbx_strand_id
1 'polypeptide(L)'
;MYRQKRADGFIILYSETNDPVKDYLLKEKVPSVVVGAVVDNNDKVTYIDNDNKELGQEAVNFLRAKGHQKISFVTDDLFGQVGQEHYQGYIEATNEFNLETYPELVFSSRVIDSLKESLQSYQLTADCLNS
;
A
#
# COMPACT_ATOMS: atom_id res chain seq x y z
N MET A 1 8.76 11.73 26.55
CA MET A 1 7.59 12.65 26.48
C MET A 1 6.46 12.24 27.41
N TYR A 2 5.93 11.01 27.32
CA TYR A 2 4.81 10.56 28.17
C TYR A 2 5.10 10.59 29.67
N ARG A 3 6.16 9.91 30.14
CA ARG A 3 6.55 9.88 31.57
C ARG A 3 6.90 11.24 32.16
N GLN A 4 7.23 12.22 31.31
CA GLN A 4 7.51 13.60 31.70
C GLN A 4 6.26 14.49 31.64
N LYS A 5 5.07 13.92 31.36
CA LYS A 5 3.78 14.60 31.19
C LYS A 5 3.85 15.75 30.16
N ARG A 6 4.59 15.53 29.08
CA ARG A 6 4.72 16.49 27.97
C ARG A 6 3.80 16.18 26.78
N ALA A 7 3.09 15.07 26.84
CA ALA A 7 2.12 14.64 25.83
C ALA A 7 1.07 13.75 26.52
N ASP A 8 -0.19 13.93 26.14
CA ASP A 8 -1.32 13.15 26.66
C ASP A 8 -1.62 11.89 25.83
N GLY A 9 -1.04 11.81 24.62
CA GLY A 9 -1.16 10.66 23.72
C GLY A 9 -0.26 10.80 22.49
N PHE A 10 -0.27 9.78 21.63
CA PHE A 10 0.57 9.70 20.43
C PHE A 10 -0.21 9.34 19.18
N ILE A 11 0.21 9.89 18.04
CA ILE A 11 -0.18 9.42 16.71
C ILE A 11 1.03 8.68 16.14
N ILE A 12 0.84 7.43 15.75
CA ILE A 12 1.87 6.58 15.16
C ILE A 12 1.63 6.56 13.65
N LEU A 13 2.60 7.00 12.86
CA LEU A 13 2.48 7.19 11.40
C LEU A 13 3.11 6.05 10.59
N TYR A 14 3.34 4.92 11.23
CA TYR A 14 3.89 3.73 10.60
C TYR A 14 3.21 2.50 11.22
N SER A 15 3.30 1.38 10.50
CA SER A 15 2.84 0.10 11.01
C SER A 15 3.90 -0.95 10.78
N GLU A 16 4.41 -1.50 11.87
CA GLU A 16 5.41 -2.55 11.87
C GLU A 16 4.92 -3.71 12.75
N THR A 17 5.23 -4.93 12.29
CA THR A 17 5.09 -6.14 13.10
C THR A 17 6.11 -6.13 14.23
N ASN A 18 5.72 -6.54 15.44
CA ASN A 18 6.59 -6.55 16.62
C ASN A 18 7.20 -5.17 16.98
N ASP A 19 6.43 -4.09 16.84
CA ASP A 19 6.88 -2.74 17.18
C ASP A 19 6.98 -2.53 18.72
N PRO A 20 8.20 -2.35 19.28
CA PRO A 20 8.38 -2.13 20.72
C PRO A 20 7.79 -0.82 21.23
N VAL A 21 7.60 0.18 20.36
CA VAL A 21 6.94 1.45 20.70
C VAL A 21 5.45 1.20 20.92
N LYS A 22 4.80 0.52 19.97
CA LYS A 22 3.39 0.10 20.09
C LYS A 22 3.16 -0.74 21.35
N ASP A 23 4.02 -1.73 21.60
CA ASP A 23 3.93 -2.60 22.77
C ASP A 23 4.04 -1.81 24.08
N TYR A 24 4.97 -0.85 24.15
CA TYR A 24 5.11 0.02 25.32
C TYR A 24 3.85 0.86 25.56
N LEU A 25 3.30 1.49 24.51
CA LEU A 25 2.11 2.33 24.63
C LEU A 25 0.88 1.52 25.07
N LEU A 26 0.70 0.32 24.52
CA LEU A 26 -0.35 -0.62 24.93
C LEU A 26 -0.19 -1.06 26.39
N LYS A 27 1.03 -1.47 26.79
CA LYS A 27 1.32 -1.93 28.15
C LYS A 27 1.07 -0.85 29.20
N GLU A 28 1.51 0.38 28.93
CA GLU A 28 1.36 1.53 29.83
C GLU A 28 -0.01 2.22 29.71
N LYS A 29 -0.90 1.70 28.85
CA LYS A 29 -2.24 2.24 28.56
C LYS A 29 -2.19 3.72 28.16
N VAL A 30 -1.18 4.08 27.39
CA VAL A 30 -1.04 5.42 26.83
C VAL A 30 -2.02 5.57 25.68
N PRO A 31 -2.85 6.62 25.63
CA PRO A 31 -3.70 6.87 24.48
C PRO A 31 -2.86 6.99 23.20
N SER A 32 -3.17 6.15 22.21
CA SER A 32 -2.52 6.21 20.91
C SER A 32 -3.48 5.84 19.77
N VAL A 33 -3.22 6.43 18.60
CA VAL A 33 -3.90 6.08 17.34
C VAL A 33 -2.83 5.75 16.30
N VAL A 34 -3.02 4.67 15.56
CA VAL A 34 -2.17 4.29 14.42
C VAL A 34 -2.80 4.82 13.13
N VAL A 35 -1.98 5.39 12.25
CA VAL A 35 -2.36 5.75 10.89
C VAL A 35 -1.64 4.80 9.93
N GLY A 36 -2.41 3.95 9.26
CA GLY A 36 -1.95 2.87 8.39
C GLY A 36 -2.45 1.48 8.82
N ALA A 37 -2.29 0.51 7.94
CA ALA A 37 -2.76 -0.86 8.11
C ALA A 37 -2.23 -1.52 9.37
N VAL A 38 -3.10 -2.05 10.22
CA VAL A 38 -2.68 -2.73 11.45
C VAL A 38 -2.34 -4.17 11.16
N VAL A 39 -1.06 -4.50 11.35
CA VAL A 39 -0.54 -5.85 11.08
C VAL A 39 -0.73 -6.80 12.29
N ASP A 40 -0.94 -6.26 13.50
CA ASP A 40 -1.13 -7.02 14.75
C ASP A 40 -2.04 -6.30 15.76
N ASN A 41 -2.81 -7.06 16.56
CA ASN A 41 -3.63 -6.59 17.70
C ASN A 41 -4.79 -5.63 17.34
N ASN A 42 -5.49 -5.87 16.23
CA ASN A 42 -6.60 -5.02 15.74
C ASN A 42 -7.66 -4.73 16.82
N ASP A 43 -7.92 -5.67 17.73
CA ASP A 43 -8.92 -5.49 18.79
C ASP A 43 -8.49 -4.56 19.94
N LYS A 44 -7.20 -4.17 20.00
CA LYS A 44 -6.62 -3.44 21.14
C LYS A 44 -6.06 -2.06 20.75
N VAL A 45 -6.02 -1.74 19.46
CA VAL A 45 -5.42 -0.52 18.94
C VAL A 45 -6.47 0.25 18.16
N THR A 46 -6.62 1.54 18.44
CA THR A 46 -7.41 2.43 17.57
C THR A 46 -6.57 2.77 16.36
N TYR A 47 -7.10 2.55 15.17
CA TYR A 47 -6.40 2.80 13.93
C TYR A 47 -7.28 3.44 12.87
N ILE A 48 -6.63 4.13 11.95
CA ILE A 48 -7.22 4.67 10.73
C ILE A 48 -6.43 4.06 9.58
N ASP A 49 -7.12 3.39 8.67
CA ASP A 49 -6.52 2.79 7.48
C ASP A 49 -7.37 3.09 6.25
N ASN A 50 -6.74 3.02 5.10
CA ASN A 50 -7.44 3.05 3.82
C ASN A 50 -7.91 1.63 3.48
N ASP A 51 -8.99 1.50 2.71
CA ASP A 51 -9.27 0.24 2.03
C ASP A 51 -8.31 0.13 0.83
N ASN A 52 -7.09 -0.36 1.06
CA ASN A 52 -6.06 -0.46 0.03
C ASN A 52 -6.49 -1.41 -1.10
N LYS A 53 -7.43 -2.33 -0.83
CA LYS A 53 -7.97 -3.20 -1.86
C LYS A 53 -8.89 -2.41 -2.80
N GLU A 54 -9.78 -1.59 -2.25
CA GLU A 54 -10.63 -0.67 -3.03
C GLU A 54 -9.77 0.29 -3.86
N LEU A 55 -8.70 0.85 -3.30
CA LEU A 55 -7.77 1.71 -4.03
C LEU A 55 -7.13 1.02 -5.24
N GLY A 56 -6.73 -0.26 -5.10
CA GLY A 56 -6.22 -1.06 -6.20
C GLY A 56 -7.25 -1.25 -7.33
N GLN A 57 -8.51 -1.47 -6.97
CA GLN A 57 -9.62 -1.60 -7.93
C GLN A 57 -9.92 -0.27 -8.64
N GLU A 58 -9.97 0.83 -7.89
CA GLU A 58 -10.25 2.16 -8.41
C GLU A 58 -9.19 2.60 -9.44
N ALA A 59 -7.92 2.30 -9.20
CA ALA A 59 -6.84 2.60 -10.14
C ALA A 59 -7.06 1.91 -11.50
N VAL A 60 -7.42 0.62 -11.50
CA VAL A 60 -7.73 -0.12 -12.73
C VAL A 60 -8.97 0.45 -13.42
N ASN A 61 -10.04 0.69 -12.65
CA ASN A 61 -11.28 1.24 -13.19
C ASN A 61 -11.06 2.62 -13.84
N PHE A 62 -10.27 3.48 -13.20
CA PHE A 62 -9.90 4.80 -13.74
C PHE A 62 -9.18 4.69 -15.08
N LEU A 63 -8.14 3.85 -15.17
CA LEU A 63 -7.38 3.65 -16.40
C LEU A 63 -8.26 3.02 -17.50
N ARG A 64 -9.07 2.02 -17.16
CA ARG A 64 -10.02 1.40 -18.09
C ARG A 64 -11.06 2.41 -18.60
N ALA A 65 -11.58 3.29 -17.74
CA ALA A 65 -12.50 4.36 -18.12
C ALA A 65 -11.86 5.40 -19.07
N LYS A 66 -10.53 5.56 -19.01
CA LYS A 66 -9.75 6.37 -19.96
C LYS A 66 -9.44 5.65 -21.28
N GLY A 67 -9.83 4.38 -21.41
CA GLY A 67 -9.66 3.58 -22.63
C GLY A 67 -8.43 2.67 -22.62
N HIS A 68 -7.67 2.61 -21.53
CA HIS A 68 -6.53 1.71 -21.41
C HIS A 68 -7.01 0.25 -21.30
N GLN A 69 -6.39 -0.65 -22.07
CA GLN A 69 -6.74 -2.08 -22.12
C GLN A 69 -5.62 -2.98 -21.57
N LYS A 70 -4.40 -2.46 -21.49
CA LYS A 70 -3.22 -3.14 -20.96
C LYS A 70 -2.74 -2.36 -19.76
N ILE A 71 -2.94 -2.92 -18.57
CA ILE A 71 -2.68 -2.25 -17.29
C ILE A 71 -1.81 -3.20 -16.49
N SER A 72 -0.61 -2.78 -16.12
CA SER A 72 0.33 -3.58 -15.32
C SER A 72 0.46 -2.98 -13.92
N PHE A 73 0.68 -3.84 -12.92
CA PHE A 73 0.93 -3.42 -11.55
C PHE A 73 2.43 -3.34 -11.27
N VAL A 74 2.88 -2.19 -10.77
CA VAL A 74 4.28 -1.92 -10.44
C VAL A 74 4.37 -1.48 -8.99
N THR A 75 5.24 -2.11 -8.21
CA THR A 75 5.44 -1.77 -6.78
C THR A 75 6.89 -1.98 -6.39
N ASP A 76 7.37 -1.31 -5.34
CA ASP A 76 8.65 -1.60 -4.71
C ASP A 76 8.55 -2.57 -3.51
N ASP A 77 7.33 -2.86 -3.09
CA ASP A 77 7.04 -3.74 -1.95
C ASP A 77 5.78 -4.58 -2.19
N LEU A 78 5.95 -5.91 -2.26
CA LEU A 78 4.87 -6.91 -2.24
C LEU A 78 4.83 -7.71 -0.93
N PHE A 79 5.78 -7.47 -0.03
CA PHE A 79 5.82 -8.15 1.26
C PHE A 79 5.02 -7.37 2.31
N GLY A 80 4.95 -6.04 2.17
CA GLY A 80 4.07 -5.18 2.95
C GLY A 80 2.59 -5.42 2.66
N GLN A 81 1.77 -5.36 3.72
CA GLN A 81 0.32 -5.59 3.66
C GLN A 81 -0.38 -4.66 2.65
N VAL A 82 -0.03 -3.37 2.66
CA VAL A 82 -0.60 -2.37 1.74
C VAL A 82 -0.35 -2.74 0.27
N GLY A 83 0.88 -3.16 -0.06
CA GLY A 83 1.23 -3.58 -1.42
C GLY A 83 0.46 -4.82 -1.87
N GLN A 84 0.26 -5.79 -0.97
CA GLN A 84 -0.54 -6.99 -1.23
C GLN A 84 -2.02 -6.67 -1.45
N GLU A 85 -2.59 -5.79 -0.62
CA GLU A 85 -4.00 -5.38 -0.73
C GLU A 85 -4.25 -4.62 -2.04
N HIS A 86 -3.37 -3.66 -2.41
CA HIS A 86 -3.44 -3.00 -3.72
C HIS A 86 -3.35 -4.00 -4.88
N TYR A 87 -2.41 -4.96 -4.81
CA TYR A 87 -2.24 -5.95 -5.87
C TYR A 87 -3.47 -6.87 -6.00
N GLN A 88 -4.06 -7.26 -4.86
CA GLN A 88 -5.30 -8.02 -4.84
C GLN A 88 -6.45 -7.22 -5.48
N GLY A 89 -6.57 -5.93 -5.18
CA GLY A 89 -7.52 -5.03 -5.82
C GLY A 89 -7.33 -4.94 -7.33
N TYR A 90 -6.09 -4.84 -7.78
CA TYR A 90 -5.73 -4.88 -9.20
C TYR A 90 -6.20 -6.18 -9.88
N ILE A 91 -5.87 -7.35 -9.32
CA ILE A 91 -6.25 -8.66 -9.87
C ILE A 91 -7.77 -8.78 -9.97
N GLU A 92 -8.49 -8.36 -8.95
CA GLU A 92 -9.95 -8.45 -8.94
C GLU A 92 -10.58 -7.56 -10.01
N ALA A 93 -10.11 -6.32 -10.13
CA ALA A 93 -10.64 -5.40 -11.13
C ALA A 93 -10.28 -5.82 -12.57
N THR A 94 -9.08 -6.33 -12.84
CA THR A 94 -8.74 -6.84 -14.18
C THR A 94 -9.63 -8.03 -14.55
N ASN A 95 -9.86 -8.95 -13.62
CA ASN A 95 -10.76 -10.08 -13.83
C ASN A 95 -12.22 -9.62 -14.04
N GLU A 96 -12.72 -8.68 -13.23
CA GLU A 96 -14.09 -8.14 -13.35
C GLU A 96 -14.32 -7.50 -14.72
N PHE A 97 -13.35 -6.72 -15.22
CA PHE A 97 -13.45 -6.05 -16.50
C PHE A 97 -13.01 -6.90 -17.71
N ASN A 98 -12.69 -8.18 -17.50
CA ASN A 98 -12.15 -9.08 -18.52
C ASN A 98 -10.89 -8.53 -19.24
N LEU A 99 -10.03 -7.87 -18.47
CA LEU A 99 -8.70 -7.42 -18.92
C LEU A 99 -7.67 -8.53 -18.69
N GLU A 100 -6.58 -8.50 -19.45
CA GLU A 100 -5.44 -9.39 -19.21
C GLU A 100 -4.75 -9.02 -17.89
N THR A 101 -4.65 -9.98 -16.97
CA THR A 101 -3.94 -9.82 -15.70
C THR A 101 -2.46 -10.12 -15.91
N TYR A 102 -1.63 -9.07 -15.92
CA TYR A 102 -0.18 -9.21 -15.96
C TYR A 102 0.39 -9.48 -14.56
N PRO A 103 1.49 -10.25 -14.45
CA PRO A 103 2.23 -10.40 -13.20
C PRO A 103 2.70 -9.06 -12.65
N GLU A 104 2.89 -8.99 -11.34
CA GLU A 104 3.53 -7.86 -10.69
C GLU A 104 4.91 -7.54 -11.30
N LEU A 105 5.25 -6.26 -11.29
CA LEU A 105 6.60 -5.79 -11.55
C LEU A 105 7.15 -5.18 -10.26
N VAL A 106 8.01 -5.93 -9.58
CA VAL A 106 8.69 -5.44 -8.38
C VAL A 106 9.94 -4.67 -8.77
N PHE A 107 10.00 -3.39 -8.45
CA PHE A 107 11.20 -2.59 -8.66
C PHE A 107 11.95 -2.33 -7.35
N SER A 108 13.24 -2.17 -7.47
CA SER A 108 14.13 -1.77 -6.39
C SER A 108 15.31 -1.05 -7.01
N SER A 109 16.13 -0.39 -6.19
CA SER A 109 17.38 0.24 -6.65
C SER A 109 18.30 -0.71 -7.43
N ARG A 110 18.14 -2.03 -7.27
CA ARG A 110 18.94 -3.06 -7.96
C ARG A 110 18.39 -3.47 -9.33
N VAL A 111 17.13 -3.14 -9.64
CA VAL A 111 16.44 -3.53 -10.89
C VAL A 111 15.89 -2.32 -11.65
N ILE A 112 16.34 -1.10 -11.32
CA ILE A 112 15.96 0.13 -12.03
C ILE A 112 16.29 0.05 -13.53
N ASP A 113 17.43 -0.54 -13.90
CA ASP A 113 17.84 -0.61 -15.30
C ASP A 113 17.01 -1.65 -16.08
N SER A 114 16.73 -2.82 -15.49
CA SER A 114 15.82 -3.81 -16.11
C SER A 114 14.38 -3.32 -16.17
N LEU A 115 13.94 -2.50 -15.21
CA LEU A 115 12.63 -1.84 -15.26
C LEU A 115 12.59 -0.87 -16.45
N LYS A 116 13.62 -0.03 -16.65
CA LYS A 116 13.68 0.87 -17.81
C LYS A 116 13.63 0.11 -19.13
N GLU A 117 14.36 -0.99 -19.25
CA GLU A 117 14.33 -1.85 -20.45
C GLU A 117 12.92 -2.44 -20.68
N SER A 118 12.28 -2.91 -19.60
CA SER A 118 10.90 -3.41 -19.66
C SER A 118 9.95 -2.31 -20.10
N LEU A 119 10.01 -1.12 -19.49
CA LEU A 119 9.16 0.04 -19.83
C LEU A 119 9.35 0.50 -21.28
N GLN A 120 10.56 0.40 -21.85
CA GLN A 120 10.80 0.70 -23.27
C GLN A 120 10.10 -0.28 -24.22
N SER A 121 9.91 -1.53 -23.80
CA SER A 121 9.16 -2.52 -24.58
C SER A 121 7.64 -2.33 -24.50
N TYR A 122 7.15 -1.62 -23.49
CA TYR A 122 5.74 -1.29 -23.34
C TYR A 122 5.41 0.03 -24.05
N GLN A 123 4.34 0.03 -24.86
CA GLN A 123 3.75 1.27 -25.37
C GLN A 123 2.96 1.93 -24.24
N LEU A 124 3.66 2.59 -23.31
CA LEU A 124 3.06 3.28 -22.17
C LEU A 124 2.06 4.32 -22.67
N THR A 125 0.84 4.23 -22.17
CA THR A 125 -0.27 5.13 -22.54
C THR A 125 -0.71 6.02 -21.38
N ALA A 126 -0.29 5.72 -20.16
CA ALA A 126 -0.42 6.55 -18.96
C ALA A 126 0.67 6.19 -17.93
N ASP A 127 1.13 7.18 -17.17
CA ASP A 127 2.10 7.04 -16.06
C ASP A 127 1.71 8.02 -14.94
N CYS A 128 1.65 7.54 -13.71
CA CYS A 128 1.31 8.34 -12.52
C CYS A 128 2.46 9.27 -12.08
N LEU A 129 3.66 9.17 -12.67
CA LEU A 129 4.80 10.02 -12.32
C LEU A 129 4.74 11.44 -12.92
N ASN A 130 3.76 11.76 -13.77
CA ASN A 130 3.64 13.04 -14.48
C ASN A 130 2.32 13.80 -14.22
N SER A 131 1.64 13.55 -13.10
CA SER A 131 0.47 14.36 -12.66
C SER A 131 0.85 15.48 -11.70
#